data_AF-A0A1B6MR25-F1
#
_entry.id   AF-A0A1B6MR25-F1
#
_cell.length_a   1.000
_cell.length_b   1.000
_cell.length_c   1.000
_cell.angle_alpha   90.00
_cell.angle_beta   90.00
_cell.angle_gamma   90.00
#
_symmetry.space_group_name_H-M   'P 1'
#
loop_
_entity.id
_entity.type
_entity.pdbx_description
1 polymer ?
#
loop_
_entity_poly.entity_id
_entity_poly.type
_entity_poly.pdbx_seq_one_letter_code
_entity_poly.pdbx_strand_id
1 'polypeptide(L)'
;MIAEVDVFISNYTLVDPEVYQLWVDGCSSLEAVNALQQQSVREKSTTAVELIASDVLDHYRTYSLLERLLHNPPKLAEQLAFQIEPLTRQLLIEKYYEFDNSVIRELLGKKLTSRHRKDLDEVSEKTGVSL
;
A
#
# COMPACT_ATOMS: atom_id res chain seq x y z
N MET A 1 19.97 -8.22 -29.64
CA MET A 1 19.17 -7.77 -28.48
C MET A 1 19.91 -6.58 -27.91
N ILE A 2 19.51 -5.37 -28.29
CA ILE A 2 20.09 -4.15 -27.72
C ILE A 2 19.46 -4.05 -26.33
N ALA A 3 20.27 -4.18 -25.29
CA ALA A 3 19.82 -3.86 -23.95
C ALA A 3 19.44 -2.38 -23.97
N GLU A 4 18.16 -2.09 -23.89
CA GLU A 4 17.64 -0.74 -23.74
C GLU A 4 18.13 -0.26 -22.37
N VAL A 5 19.20 0.54 -22.36
CA VAL A 5 19.75 1.09 -21.14
C VAL A 5 18.82 2.24 -20.75
N ASP A 6 17.89 1.95 -19.86
CA ASP A 6 16.97 2.95 -19.32
C ASP A 6 17.71 3.72 -18.21
N VAL A 7 18.31 4.85 -18.58
CA VAL A 7 19.08 5.70 -17.67
C VAL A 7 18.11 6.67 -17.00
N PHE A 8 17.71 6.36 -15.76
CA PHE A 8 16.95 7.28 -14.93
C PHE A 8 17.88 8.04 -13.99
N ILE A 9 17.92 9.38 -14.11
CA ILE A 9 18.74 10.27 -13.27
C ILE A 9 17.83 10.93 -12.23
N SER A 10 17.25 10.13 -11.32
CA SER A 10 16.42 10.63 -10.22
C SER A 10 16.55 9.69 -9.02
N ASN A 11 16.19 10.20 -7.84
CA ASN A 11 16.12 9.41 -6.62
C ASN A 11 15.04 8.33 -6.73
N TYR A 12 15.23 7.25 -5.96
CA TYR A 12 14.17 6.29 -5.71
C TYR A 12 12.99 6.99 -5.03
N THR A 13 11.78 6.57 -5.39
CA THR A 13 10.56 6.96 -4.68
C THR A 13 10.63 6.35 -3.28
N LEU A 14 10.81 7.21 -2.28
CA LEU A 14 10.78 6.82 -0.89
C LEU A 14 9.32 6.63 -0.47
N VAL A 15 9.08 5.56 0.27
CA VAL A 15 7.78 5.23 0.84
C VAL A 15 8.03 5.02 2.32
N ASP A 16 7.45 5.88 3.14
CA ASP A 16 7.36 5.65 4.57
C ASP A 16 6.23 4.64 4.85
N PRO A 17 6.54 3.43 5.38
CA PRO A 17 5.54 2.40 5.63
C PRO A 17 4.46 2.82 6.64
N GLU A 18 4.79 3.64 7.63
CA GLU A 18 3.83 4.09 8.65
C GLU A 18 2.87 5.11 8.05
N VAL A 19 3.38 6.09 7.29
CA VAL A 19 2.54 7.05 6.57
C VAL A 19 1.68 6.35 5.52
N TYR A 20 2.23 5.35 4.83
CA TYR A 20 1.49 4.58 3.83
C TYR A 20 0.35 3.78 4.47
N GLN A 21 0.58 3.15 5.62
CA GLN A 21 -0.48 2.44 6.35
C GLN A 21 -1.62 3.39 6.73
N LEU A 22 -1.32 4.56 7.30
CA LEU A 22 -2.32 5.56 7.66
C LEU A 22 -3.14 6.02 6.44
N TRP A 23 -2.48 6.16 5.29
CA TRP A 23 -3.14 6.51 4.03
C TRP A 23 -4.06 5.38 3.54
N VAL A 24 -3.60 4.12 3.58
CA VAL A 24 -4.42 2.93 3.23
C VAL A 24 -5.62 2.78 4.16
N ASP A 25 -5.45 3.08 5.45
CA ASP A 25 -6.52 3.08 6.45
C ASP A 25 -7.54 4.22 6.24
N GLY A 26 -7.31 5.11 5.28
CA GLY A 26 -8.20 6.20 4.91
C GLY A 26 -8.12 7.41 5.84
N CYS A 27 -7.07 7.51 6.67
CA CYS A 27 -6.86 8.69 7.51
C CYS A 27 -6.56 9.92 6.64
N SER A 28 -7.13 11.05 7.00
CA SER A 28 -6.77 12.34 6.41
C SER A 28 -5.32 12.72 6.75
N SER A 29 -4.73 13.63 5.97
CA SER A 29 -3.37 14.12 6.24
C SER A 29 -3.25 14.75 7.64
N LEU A 30 -4.29 15.42 8.13
CA LEU A 30 -4.30 15.99 9.48
C LEU A 30 -4.29 14.90 10.57
N GLU A 31 -5.07 13.84 10.40
CA GLU A 31 -5.10 12.70 11.33
C GLU A 31 -3.75 11.98 11.36
N ALA A 32 -3.14 11.77 10.20
CA ALA A 32 -1.82 11.16 10.10
C ALA A 32 -0.73 12.01 10.78
N VAL A 33 -0.73 13.33 10.59
CA VAL A 33 0.19 14.26 11.27
C VAL A 33 0.03 14.17 12.79
N ASN A 34 -1.21 14.16 13.28
CA ASN A 34 -1.48 14.04 14.71
C ASN A 34 -0.98 12.71 15.28
N ALA A 35 -1.18 11.60 14.56
CA ALA A 35 -0.69 10.29 14.96
C ALA A 35 0.85 10.24 15.06
N LEU A 36 1.55 10.72 14.03
CA LEU A 36 3.00 10.75 13.97
C LEU A 36 3.62 11.74 14.98
N GLN A 37 2.95 12.86 15.26
CA GLN A 37 3.37 13.78 16.30
C GLN A 37 3.29 13.13 17.68
N GLN A 38 2.22 12.39 17.99
CA GLN A 38 2.11 11.66 19.25
C GLN A 38 3.20 10.60 19.40
N GLN A 39 3.56 9.93 18.30
CA GLN A 39 4.67 8.96 18.27
C GLN A 39 6.03 9.64 18.47
N SER A 40 6.30 10.75 17.76
CA SER A 40 7.54 11.54 17.91
C SER A 40 7.77 11.99 19.35
N VAL A 41 6.71 12.41 20.05
CA VAL A 41 6.76 12.80 21.47
C VAL A 41 7.12 11.61 22.37
N ARG A 42 6.58 10.42 22.09
CA ARG A 42 6.92 9.18 22.84
C ARG A 42 8.39 8.80 22.64
N GLU A 43 8.90 8.99 21.45
CA GLU A 43 10.30 8.71 21.07
C GLU A 43 11.28 9.78 21.53
N LYS A 44 10.79 10.87 22.16
CA LYS A 44 11.58 12.04 22.58
C LYS A 44 12.32 12.71 21.40
N SER A 45 11.80 12.55 20.19
CA SER A 45 12.30 13.25 19.02
C SER A 45 11.73 14.67 18.96
N THR A 46 12.59 15.66 18.73
CA THR A 46 12.19 17.07 18.61
C THR A 46 12.01 17.47 17.14
N THR A 47 11.18 16.73 16.40
CA THR A 47 10.81 17.12 15.04
C THR A 47 9.73 18.20 15.09
N ALA A 48 9.92 19.29 14.35
CA ALA A 48 8.92 20.34 14.25
C ALA A 48 7.66 19.80 13.54
N VAL A 49 6.48 20.10 14.10
CA VAL A 49 5.18 19.63 13.57
C VAL A 49 4.98 20.02 12.12
N GLU A 50 5.45 21.21 11.72
CA GLU A 50 5.36 21.71 10.34
C GLU A 50 6.16 20.83 9.36
N LEU A 51 7.29 20.26 9.79
CA LEU A 51 8.08 19.35 8.95
C LEU A 51 7.34 18.02 8.76
N ILE A 52 6.77 17.46 9.84
CA ILE A 52 5.93 16.26 9.77
C ILE A 52 4.75 16.51 8.83
N ALA A 53 4.09 17.66 8.96
CA ALA A 53 2.97 18.03 8.12
C ALA A 53 3.35 18.13 6.64
N SER A 54 4.48 18.77 6.32
CA SER A 54 4.97 18.84 4.94
C SER A 54 5.28 17.45 4.39
N ASP A 55 5.97 16.62 5.16
CA ASP A 55 6.38 15.27 4.76
C ASP A 55 5.17 14.36 4.50
N VAL A 56 4.19 14.34 5.41
CA VAL A 56 2.94 13.58 5.24
C VAL A 56 2.19 14.03 3.98
N LEU A 57 2.11 15.33 3.73
CA LEU A 57 1.42 15.86 2.55
C LEU A 57 2.09 15.43 1.25
N ASP A 58 3.42 15.42 1.19
CA ASP A 58 4.16 15.00 0.00
C ASP A 58 4.04 13.49 -0.25
N HIS A 59 4.07 12.68 0.82
CA HIS A 59 3.77 11.25 0.73
C HIS A 59 2.34 11.01 0.23
N TYR A 60 1.33 11.69 0.80
CA TYR A 60 -0.08 11.54 0.40
C TYR A 60 -0.31 11.89 -1.08
N ARG A 61 0.35 12.93 -1.58
CA ARG A 61 0.32 13.28 -3.01
C ARG A 61 0.92 12.17 -3.87
N THR A 62 2.05 11.62 -3.45
CA THR A 62 2.71 10.50 -4.13
C THR A 62 1.83 9.26 -4.15
N TYR A 63 1.23 8.89 -3.01
CA TYR A 63 0.37 7.72 -2.88
C TYR A 63 -0.89 7.84 -3.73
N SER A 64 -1.48 9.04 -3.83
CA SER A 64 -2.61 9.29 -4.74
C SER A 64 -2.26 9.04 -6.21
N LEU A 65 -1.01 9.29 -6.62
CA LEU A 65 -0.54 8.98 -7.98
C LEU A 65 -0.30 7.47 -8.17
N LEU A 66 0.22 6.81 -7.13
CA LEU A 66 0.48 5.37 -7.12
C LEU A 66 -0.81 4.53 -7.06
N GLU A 67 -1.86 5.02 -6.42
CA GLU A 67 -3.15 4.32 -6.26
C GLU A 67 -3.71 3.81 -7.60
N ARG A 68 -3.65 4.67 -8.63
CA ARG A 68 -4.10 4.32 -9.98
C ARG A 68 -3.33 3.14 -10.57
N LEU A 69 -2.06 2.99 -10.20
CA LEU A 69 -1.20 1.87 -10.61
C LEU A 69 -1.44 0.64 -9.74
N LEU A 70 -1.80 0.81 -8.47
CA LEU A 70 -2.10 -0.28 -7.54
C LEU A 70 -3.37 -1.05 -7.91
N HIS A 71 -4.35 -0.41 -8.56
CA HIS A 71 -5.50 -1.09 -9.16
C HIS A 71 -5.14 -2.15 -10.21
N ASN A 72 -3.93 -2.10 -10.78
CA ASN A 72 -3.43 -3.09 -11.73
C ASN A 72 -1.92 -3.33 -11.48
N PRO A 73 -1.56 -4.22 -10.54
CA PRO A 73 -0.18 -4.39 -10.07
C PRO A 73 0.88 -4.59 -11.16
N PRO A 74 0.63 -5.32 -12.28
CA PRO A 74 1.55 -5.35 -13.42
C PRO A 74 2.00 -3.96 -13.92
N LYS A 75 1.09 -2.99 -13.97
CA LYS A 75 1.41 -1.62 -14.42
C LYS A 75 2.32 -0.86 -13.48
N LEU A 76 2.37 -1.24 -12.20
CA LEU A 76 3.29 -0.66 -11.23
C LEU A 76 4.75 -1.05 -11.52
N ALA A 77 4.98 -2.20 -12.16
CA ALA A 77 6.31 -2.65 -12.57
C ALA A 77 6.73 -2.10 -13.96
N GLU A 78 5.77 -1.86 -14.85
CA GLU A 78 6.02 -1.39 -16.22
C GLU A 78 6.20 0.13 -16.33
N GLN A 79 5.68 0.89 -15.36
CA GLN A 79 5.75 2.35 -15.37
C GLN A 79 7.17 2.87 -15.14
N LEU A 80 7.49 4.02 -15.74
CA LEU A 80 8.80 4.69 -15.65
C LEU A 80 8.78 5.98 -14.82
N ALA A 81 7.62 6.38 -14.29
CA ALA A 81 7.45 7.64 -13.58
C ALA A 81 8.00 7.60 -12.15
N PHE A 82 8.00 6.42 -11.53
CA PHE A 82 8.44 6.17 -10.16
C PHE A 82 9.50 5.08 -10.16
N GLN A 83 10.68 5.37 -9.62
CA GLN A 83 11.71 4.37 -9.39
C GLN A 83 11.45 3.71 -8.04
N ILE A 84 10.84 2.53 -8.06
CA ILE A 84 10.42 1.81 -6.85
C ILE A 84 11.23 0.52 -6.74
N GLU A 85 11.91 0.35 -5.62
CA GLU A 85 12.63 -0.89 -5.32
C GLU A 85 11.66 -2.10 -5.31
N PRO A 86 12.08 -3.29 -5.77
CA PRO A 86 11.22 -4.47 -5.75
C PRO A 86 10.57 -4.78 -4.40
N LEU A 87 11.31 -4.59 -3.29
CA LEU A 87 10.79 -4.81 -1.93
C LEU A 87 9.71 -3.77 -1.57
N THR A 88 9.95 -2.50 -1.86
CA THR A 88 8.97 -1.43 -1.66
C THR A 88 7.72 -1.66 -2.52
N ARG A 89 7.89 -2.12 -3.77
CA ARG A 89 6.76 -2.46 -4.63
C ARG A 89 5.91 -3.59 -4.05
N GLN A 90 6.56 -4.63 -3.52
CA GLN A 90 5.87 -5.73 -2.85
C GLN A 90 5.10 -5.20 -1.62
N LEU A 91 5.73 -4.39 -0.78
CA LEU A 91 5.08 -3.76 0.37
C LEU A 91 3.85 -2.94 -0.02
N LEU A 92 3.97 -2.10 -1.07
CA LEU A 92 2.85 -1.29 -1.56
C LEU A 92 1.65 -2.15 -1.97
N ILE A 93 1.90 -3.25 -2.70
CA ILE A 93 0.85 -4.18 -3.17
C ILE A 93 0.25 -4.93 -1.99
N GLU A 94 1.08 -5.53 -1.14
CA GLU A 94 0.62 -6.32 0.00
C GLU A 94 -0.26 -5.50 0.93
N LYS A 95 0.18 -4.30 1.29
CA LYS A 95 -0.58 -3.40 2.16
C LYS A 95 -1.86 -2.87 1.53
N TYR A 96 -1.84 -2.55 0.24
CA TYR A 96 -3.04 -2.05 -0.44
C TYR A 96 -4.15 -3.10 -0.57
N TYR A 97 -3.79 -4.38 -0.72
CA TYR A 97 -4.72 -5.50 -0.84
C TYR A 97 -4.89 -6.30 0.47
N GLU A 98 -4.31 -5.82 1.57
CA GLU A 98 -4.45 -6.44 2.88
C GLU A 98 -5.90 -6.29 3.36
N PHE A 99 -6.53 -7.39 3.77
CA PHE A 99 -7.86 -7.36 4.37
C PHE A 99 -7.77 -7.52 5.88
N ASP A 100 -8.60 -6.78 6.61
CA ASP A 100 -8.75 -6.99 8.05
C ASP A 100 -9.35 -8.39 8.32
N ASN A 101 -8.61 -9.20 9.08
CA ASN A 101 -9.00 -10.58 9.40
C ASN A 101 -10.34 -10.68 10.13
N SER A 102 -10.66 -9.72 11.01
CA SER A 102 -11.92 -9.69 11.74
C SER A 102 -13.07 -9.37 10.81
N VAL A 103 -12.87 -8.41 9.90
CA VAL A 103 -13.86 -8.06 8.87
C VAL A 103 -14.11 -9.24 7.94
N ILE A 104 -13.05 -9.86 7.41
CA ILE A 104 -13.17 -11.06 6.57
C ILE A 104 -13.85 -12.20 7.32
N ARG A 105 -13.54 -12.38 8.60
CA ARG A 105 -14.18 -13.40 9.43
C ARG A 105 -15.66 -13.14 9.64
N GLU A 106 -16.10 -11.89 9.77
CA GLU A 106 -17.54 -11.58 9.84
C GLU A 106 -18.23 -11.73 8.47
N LEU A 107 -17.54 -11.39 7.38
CA LEU A 107 -18.04 -11.58 6.01
C LEU A 107 -18.19 -13.06 5.66
N LEU A 108 -17.20 -13.89 6.02
CA LEU A 108 -17.13 -15.32 5.72
C LEU A 108 -17.70 -16.23 6.83
N GLY A 109 -17.86 -15.71 8.05
CA GLY A 109 -18.26 -16.46 9.25
C GLY A 109 -19.70 -16.97 9.21
N LYS A 110 -20.45 -16.59 8.18
CA LYS A 110 -21.71 -17.24 7.81
C LYS A 110 -21.38 -18.58 7.16
N LYS A 111 -22.03 -19.66 7.63
CA LYS A 111 -21.87 -21.01 7.06
C LYS A 111 -21.95 -20.93 5.53
N LEU A 112 -20.85 -21.27 4.86
CA LEU A 112 -20.77 -21.25 3.39
C LEU A 112 -21.89 -22.10 2.82
N THR A 113 -22.74 -21.48 2.00
CA THR A 113 -23.79 -22.16 1.25
C THR A 113 -23.15 -23.10 0.22
N SER A 114 -23.90 -24.06 -0.30
CA SER A 114 -23.42 -24.94 -1.38
C SER A 114 -22.92 -24.15 -2.59
N ARG A 115 -23.54 -23.00 -2.89
CA ARG A 115 -23.13 -22.09 -3.96
C ARG A 115 -21.75 -21.47 -3.70
N HIS A 116 -21.53 -20.90 -2.51
CA HIS A 116 -20.24 -20.28 -2.19
C HIS A 116 -19.08 -21.28 -2.17
N ARG A 117 -19.33 -22.55 -1.80
CA ARG A 117 -18.30 -23.59 -1.89
C ARG A 117 -17.87 -23.86 -3.33
N LYS A 118 -18.85 -23.98 -4.25
CA LYS A 118 -18.56 -24.16 -5.67
C LYS A 118 -17.76 -22.97 -6.25
N ASP A 119 -18.14 -21.75 -5.87
CA ASP A 119 -17.42 -20.55 -6.31
C ASP A 119 -15.98 -20.53 -5.76
N LEU A 120 -15.76 -20.95 -4.51
CA LEU A 120 -14.40 -21.09 -3.93
C LEU A 120 -13.58 -22.18 -4.62
N ASP A 121 -14.17 -23.33 -4.94
CA ASP A 121 -13.51 -24.41 -5.67
C ASP A 121 -13.07 -23.91 -7.08
N GLU A 122 -13.94 -23.19 -7.79
CA GLU A 122 -13.61 -22.60 -9.10
C GLU A 122 -12.51 -21.54 -9.01
N VAL A 123 -12.46 -20.74 -7.94
CA VAL A 123 -11.39 -19.77 -7.72
C VAL A 123 -10.09 -20.49 -7.38
N SER A 124 -10.14 -21.54 -6.56
CA SER A 124 -8.97 -22.34 -6.21
C SER A 124 -8.35 -22.99 -7.45
N GLU A 125 -9.18 -23.55 -8.33
CA GLU A 125 -8.73 -24.15 -9.59
C GLU A 125 -8.12 -23.11 -10.54
N LYS A 126 -8.73 -21.91 -10.65
CA LYS A 126 -8.22 -20.84 -11.51
C LYS A 126 -6.91 -20.21 -11.02
N THR A 127 -6.77 -20.09 -9.70
CA THR A 127 -5.63 -19.38 -9.09
C THR A 127 -4.49 -20.31 -8.68
N GLY A 128 -4.76 -21.62 -8.54
CA GLY A 128 -3.82 -22.60 -8.00
C GLY A 128 -3.58 -22.45 -6.48
N VAL A 129 -4.40 -21.65 -5.79
CA VAL A 129 -4.29 -21.40 -4.35
C VAL A 129 -5.35 -22.23 -3.61
N SER A 130 -4.97 -22.96 -2.57
CA SER A 130 -5.91 -23.64 -1.67
C SER A 130 -6.59 -22.61 -0.75
N LEU A 131 -7.91 -22.51 -0.84
CA LEU A 131 -8.75 -21.59 -0.06
C LEU A 131 -9.50 -22.31 1.08
#